data_AF-A0A1G5PGS5-F1
#
_entry.id   AF-A0A1G5PGS5-F1
#
_cell.length_a   1.000
_cell.length_b   1.000
_cell.length_c   1.000
_cell.angle_alpha   90.00
_cell.angle_beta   90.00
_cell.angle_gamma   90.00
#
_symmetry.space_group_name_H-M   'P 1'
#
loop_
_entity.id
_entity.type
_entity.pdbx_description
1 polymer ?
#
loop_
_entity_poly.entity_id
_entity_poly.type
_entity_poly.pdbx_seq_one_letter_code
_entity_poly.pdbx_strand_id
1 'polypeptide(L)'
;MGYLLSTVRAVARTYRRTNPERQGGIVLVWQGQAYGWKDCLRNANHEQPGAYAIDEDGHVFVAEGGNAYDGAKCWVAVTDPGTST
;
A
#
# COMPACT_ATOMS: atom_id res chain seq x y z
N MET A 1 14.04 -3.61 7.80
CA MET A 1 12.87 -3.60 6.91
C MET A 1 11.53 -3.93 7.59
N GLY A 2 11.47 -4.67 8.71
CA GLY A 2 10.19 -4.95 9.39
C GLY A 2 9.47 -3.74 10.01
N TYR A 3 10.19 -2.69 10.42
CA TYR A 3 9.60 -1.50 11.07
C TYR A 3 8.77 -0.63 10.11
N LEU A 4 9.13 -0.60 8.82
CA LEU A 4 8.39 0.17 7.82
C LEU A 4 7.06 -0.51 7.47
N LEU A 5 7.08 -1.84 7.32
CA LEU A 5 5.88 -2.65 7.07
C LEU A 5 4.87 -2.59 8.22
N SER A 6 5.34 -2.67 9.46
CA SER A 6 4.46 -2.53 10.63
C SER A 6 3.82 -1.14 10.68
N THR A 7 4.58 -0.09 10.35
CA THR A 7 4.08 1.29 10.30
C THR A 7 2.99 1.45 9.25
N VAL A 8 3.22 1.06 7.99
CA VAL A 8 2.22 1.23 6.92
C VAL A 8 0.96 0.39 7.16
N ARG A 9 1.10 -0.81 7.75
CA ARG A 9 -0.04 -1.63 8.19
C ARG A 9 -0.83 -0.96 9.30
N ALA A 10 -0.17 -0.34 10.28
CA ALA A 10 -0.84 0.38 11.36
C ALA A 10 -1.61 1.60 10.84
N VAL A 11 -1.03 2.33 9.88
CA VAL A 11 -1.70 3.44 9.20
C VAL A 11 -2.94 2.95 8.45
N ALA A 12 -2.82 1.87 7.68
CA ALA A 12 -3.95 1.28 6.95
C ALA A 12 -5.07 0.82 7.89
N ARG A 13 -4.74 0.15 9.00
CA ARG A 13 -5.72 -0.25 10.03
C ARG A 13 -6.44 0.95 10.64
N THR A 14 -5.70 2.02 10.91
CA THR A 14 -6.27 3.26 11.45
C THR A 14 -7.25 3.87 10.45
N TYR A 15 -6.87 3.95 9.17
CA TYR A 15 -7.73 4.45 8.10
C TYR A 15 -9.02 3.63 7.98
N ARG A 16 -8.95 2.30 8.02
CA ARG A 16 -10.13 1.44 7.95
C ARG A 16 -11.06 1.65 9.14
N ARG A 17 -10.51 1.82 10.35
CA ARG A 17 -11.31 2.09 11.55
C ARG A 17 -12.03 3.44 11.49
N THR A 18 -11.42 4.46 10.88
CA THR A 18 -12.04 5.79 10.72
C THR A 18 -13.01 5.87 9.55
N ASN A 19 -12.95 4.93 8.60
CA ASN A 19 -13.80 4.87 7.41
C ASN A 19 -14.49 3.49 7.31
N PRO A 20 -15.40 3.13 8.25
CA PRO A 20 -16.05 1.83 8.29
C PRO A 20 -16.97 1.53 7.09
N GLU A 21 -17.31 2.54 6.29
CA GLU A 21 -18.04 2.43 5.03
C GLU A 21 -17.15 1.97 3.85
N ARG A 22 -15.82 2.06 4.00
CA ARG A 22 -14.82 1.67 3.01
C ARG A 22 -14.24 0.29 3.35
N GLN A 23 -15.15 -0.67 3.46
CA GLN A 23 -14.82 -2.10 3.58
C GLN A 23 -14.34 -2.61 2.22
N GLY A 24 -13.51 -3.65 2.21
CA GLY A 24 -12.91 -4.08 0.96
C GLY A 24 -11.61 -3.38 0.63
N GLY A 25 -11.03 -3.81 -0.47
CA GLY A 25 -10.07 -3.02 -1.24
C GLY A 25 -8.78 -2.70 -0.52
N ILE A 26 -8.18 -1.58 -0.89
CA ILE A 26 -6.77 -1.29 -0.65
C ILE A 26 -6.61 0.13 -0.16
N VAL A 27 -5.89 0.28 0.95
CA VAL A 27 -5.48 1.58 1.49
C VAL A 27 -4.13 1.95 0.90
N LEU A 28 -4.04 3.18 0.40
CA LEU A 28 -2.83 3.74 -0.17
C LEU A 28 -2.14 4.65 0.85
N VAL A 29 -0.86 4.39 1.10
CA VAL A 29 -0.03 5.08 2.07
C VAL A 29 1.20 5.66 1.36
N TRP A 30 1.45 6.95 1.55
CA TRP A 30 2.62 7.63 1.02
C TRP A 30 3.23 8.53 2.10
N GLN A 31 4.56 8.51 2.22
CA GLN A 31 5.30 9.22 3.27
C GLN A 31 4.74 9.04 4.71
N GLY A 32 4.23 7.84 5.01
CA GLY A 32 3.69 7.51 6.34
C GLY A 32 2.25 7.96 6.60
N GLN A 33 1.54 8.48 5.59
CA GLN A 33 0.14 8.88 5.72
C GLN A 33 -0.75 8.16 4.70
N ALA A 34 -1.94 7.72 5.12
CA ALA A 34 -2.95 7.21 4.20
C ALA A 34 -3.52 8.38 3.41
N TYR A 35 -3.34 8.37 2.08
CA TYR A 35 -3.85 9.43 1.20
C TYR A 35 -5.11 9.01 0.43
N GLY A 36 -5.44 7.72 0.42
CA GLY A 36 -6.62 7.24 -0.29
C GLY A 36 -6.95 5.78 -0.05
N TRP A 37 -8.10 5.39 -0.61
CA TRP A 37 -8.57 4.02 -0.65
C TRP A 37 -9.15 3.72 -2.03
N LYS A 38 -8.99 2.48 -2.48
CA LYS A 38 -9.54 1.96 -3.74
C LYS A 38 -10.20 0.61 -3.47
N ASP A 39 -11.21 0.29 -4.26
CA ASP A 39 -11.89 -1.01 -4.23
C ASP A 39 -10.98 -2.19 -4.65
N CYS A 40 -9.96 -1.93 -5.49
CA CYS A 40 -9.02 -2.94 -5.99
C CYS A 40 -7.64 -2.34 -6.32
N LEU A 41 -6.61 -3.19 -6.44
CA LEU A 41 -5.27 -2.79 -6.87
C LEU A 41 -5.33 -2.46 -8.36
N ARG A 42 -5.22 -1.16 -8.69
CA ARG A 42 -5.20 -0.70 -10.09
C ARG A 42 -3.76 -0.57 -10.58
N ASN A 43 -3.60 -0.17 -11.84
CA ASN A 43 -2.29 0.00 -12.47
C ASN A 43 -1.40 0.97 -11.69
N ALA A 44 -0.15 0.55 -11.46
CA ALA A 44 0.86 1.29 -10.70
C ALA A 44 1.29 2.61 -11.37
N ASN A 45 1.09 2.75 -12.68
CA ASN A 45 1.44 3.93 -13.47
C ASN A 45 0.65 5.19 -13.08
N HIS A 46 -0.44 5.04 -12.32
CA HIS A 46 -1.19 6.18 -11.79
C HIS A 46 -0.78 6.53 -10.35
N GLU A 47 0.21 5.84 -9.81
CA GLU A 47 0.64 5.96 -8.43
C GLU A 47 2.04 6.54 -8.35
N GLN A 48 2.30 7.22 -7.25
CA GLN A 48 3.59 7.84 -7.01
C GLN A 48 4.60 6.74 -6.65
N PRO A 49 5.79 6.66 -7.30
CA PRO A 49 6.81 5.70 -6.91
C PRO A 49 7.15 5.80 -5.42
N GLY A 50 7.23 4.66 -4.75
CA GLY A 50 7.37 4.55 -3.30
C GLY A 50 6.07 4.64 -2.51
N ALA A 51 4.91 4.72 -3.16
CA ALA A 51 3.62 4.52 -2.49
C ALA A 51 3.44 3.06 -2.08
N TYR A 52 2.79 2.85 -0.95
CA TYR A 52 2.43 1.54 -0.42
C TYR A 52 0.94 1.30 -0.57
N ALA A 53 0.56 0.14 -1.07
CA ALA A 53 -0.79 -0.37 -1.11
C ALA A 53 -0.94 -1.50 -0.10
N ILE A 54 -1.96 -1.43 0.76
CA ILE A 54 -2.22 -2.43 1.79
C ILE A 54 -3.65 -2.95 1.63
N ASP A 55 -3.79 -4.26 1.38
CA ASP A 55 -5.10 -4.90 1.25
C ASP A 55 -5.76 -5.15 2.62
N GLU A 56 -6.85 -5.92 2.65
CA GLU A 56 -7.55 -6.27 3.89
C GLU A 56 -6.82 -7.30 4.74
N ASP A 57 -6.16 -8.25 4.09
CA ASP A 57 -5.36 -9.30 4.73
C ASP A 57 -4.03 -8.75 5.29
N GLY A 58 -3.66 -7.53 4.92
CA GLY A 58 -2.43 -6.86 5.33
C GLY A 58 -1.23 -7.21 4.45
N HIS A 59 -1.43 -7.75 3.25
CA HIS A 59 -0.40 -7.80 2.23
C HIS A 59 -0.03 -6.37 1.82
N VAL A 60 1.26 -6.14 1.66
CA VAL A 60 1.81 -4.83 1.33
C VAL A 60 2.42 -4.91 -0.06
N PHE A 61 2.07 -3.96 -0.91
CA PHE A 61 2.63 -3.78 -2.23
C PHE A 61 3.28 -2.40 -2.30
N VAL A 62 4.46 -2.31 -2.90
CA VAL A 62 5.15 -1.04 -3.12
C VAL A 62 5.15 -0.71 -4.61
N ALA A 63 4.84 0.54 -4.94
CA ALA A 63 4.88 1.06 -6.30
C ALA A 63 6.35 1.28 -6.67
N GLU A 64 6.94 0.41 -7.49
CA GLU A 64 8.35 0.45 -7.85
C GLU A 64 8.59 0.82 -9.32
N GLY A 65 9.79 1.35 -9.54
CA GLY A 65 10.23 1.85 -10.84
C GLY A 65 9.48 3.10 -11.28
N GLY A 66 9.80 3.56 -12.49
CA GLY A 66 9.17 4.75 -13.07
C GLY A 66 9.75 6.05 -12.53
N ASN A 67 9.00 7.14 -12.66
CA ASN A 67 9.40 8.48 -12.21
C ASN A 67 8.15 9.30 -11.85
N ALA A 68 8.35 10.53 -11.37
CA ALA A 68 7.25 11.41 -10.93
C ALA A 68 6.30 11.84 -12.07
N TYR A 69 6.71 11.70 -13.34
CA TYR A 69 5.95 12.09 -14.52
C TYR A 69 5.14 10.90 -15.09
N ASP A 70 5.73 9.71 -15.15
CA ASP A 70 5.15 8.50 -15.74
C ASP A 70 4.45 7.59 -14.70
N GLY A 71 4.60 7.90 -13.41
CA GLY A 71 4.15 7.05 -12.30
C GLY A 71 4.99 5.78 -12.16
N ALA A 72 4.58 4.86 -11.29
CA ALA A 72 5.32 3.62 -11.06
C ALA A 72 5.15 2.59 -12.20
N LYS A 73 6.17 1.75 -12.42
CA LYS A 73 6.13 0.74 -13.49
C LYS A 73 5.33 -0.50 -13.08
N CYS A 74 5.41 -0.89 -11.81
CA CYS A 74 4.74 -2.07 -11.30
C CYS A 74 4.49 -1.98 -9.79
N TRP A 75 3.59 -2.82 -9.32
CA TRP A 75 3.46 -3.14 -7.90
C TRP A 75 4.34 -4.34 -7.57
N VAL A 76 5.14 -4.22 -6.52
CA VAL A 76 5.97 -5.30 -6.00
C VAL A 76 5.43 -5.71 -4.65
N ALA A 77 5.09 -6.99 -4.50
CA ALA A 77 4.65 -7.54 -3.22
C ALA A 77 5.82 -7.57 -2.24
N VAL A 78 5.65 -6.93 -1.07
CA VAL A 78 6.64 -6.94 -0.01
C VAL A 78 6.32 -8.07 0.95
N THR A 79 7.05 -9.17 0.81
CA THR A 79 7.00 -10.28 1.76
C THR A 79 7.88 -9.97 2.95
N ASP A 80 7.38 -10.23 4.16
CA ASP A 80 8.26 -10.26 5.33
C ASP A 80 9.21 -11.48 5.18
N PRO A 81 10.52 -11.32 5.40
CA PRO A 81 11.47 -12.44 5.28
C PRO A 81 11.20 -13.58 6.29
N GLY A 82 10.25 -13.43 7.22
CA GLY A 82 9.81 -14.50 8.12
C GLY A 82 8.66 -15.39 7.62
N THR A 83 8.07 -15.12 6.44
CA THR A 83 6.86 -15.83 5.95
C THR A 83 7.09 -16.63 4.68
N SER A 84 8.30 -17.16 4.46
CA SER A 84 8.50 -18.28 3.53
C SER A 84 8.14 -19.58 4.25
N THR A 85 6.90 -20.03 4.10
CA THR A 85 6.49 -21.42 4.40
C THR A 85 6.56 -22.25 3.13
#